data_AF-A9WRK8-F1
#
_entry.id   AF-A9WRK8-F1
#
_cell.length_a   1.000
_cell.length_b   1.000
_cell.length_c   1.000
_cell.angle_alpha   90.00
_cell.angle_beta   90.00
_cell.angle_gamma   90.00
#
_symmetry.space_group_name_H-M   'P 1'
#
loop_
_entity.id
_entity.type
_entity.pdbx_description
1 polymer ?
#
loop_
_entity_poly.entity_id
_entity_poly.type
_entity_poly.pdbx_seq_one_letter_code
_entity_poly.pdbx_strand_id
1 'polypeptide(L)'
;MPNLKGKNMAYTAQTQYTSRNFTPAAQVPAVFGMPRTISGITIHHWGSNGQDFDNVRNWLCTNNTPTSAHYIAQAGLVACIVDPANAAWHAGNPRGNATTIGIECRPEATDADYETVAELIRELRAAYGDLPLYPHKYWTSTACPGNWDLARLDALARGTVTQPPAIVPPTPDVVTPQPSSEDIQWLVESGETLSQVAAYYNGPSAEEIAVAKGIADPNAIQVGQVLTIPGPLQWVVDPGDTLSSIAAYYHVSPDYIAQRNGIKNLNYIPAGQVLTIK
;
A
#
# COMPACT_ATOMS: atom_id res chain seq x y z
N MET A 1 14.38 19.03 6.69
CA MET A 1 14.85 17.65 6.43
C MET A 1 15.60 17.14 7.66
N PRO A 2 15.22 16.00 8.27
CA PRO A 2 16.03 15.42 9.33
C PRO A 2 17.42 15.06 8.79
N ASN A 3 18.46 15.37 9.56
CA ASN A 3 19.86 15.20 9.21
C ASN A 3 20.24 13.71 9.32
N LEU A 4 20.33 13.02 8.17
CA LEU A 4 20.64 11.59 8.05
C LEU A 4 22.16 11.27 8.02
N LYS A 5 23.00 12.10 8.64
CA LYS A 5 24.44 11.81 8.74
C LYS A 5 24.69 10.73 9.80
N GLY A 6 24.78 9.46 9.38
CA GLY A 6 25.38 8.41 10.22
C GLY A 6 24.79 7.00 10.14
N LYS A 7 23.72 6.75 9.39
CA LYS A 7 23.25 5.37 9.13
C LYS A 7 23.85 4.87 7.81
N ASN A 8 24.34 3.63 7.83
CA ASN A 8 24.76 2.92 6.63
C ASN A 8 23.49 2.52 5.86
N MET A 9 22.99 3.43 5.04
CA MET A 9 21.80 3.23 4.21
C MET A 9 22.09 2.16 3.16
N ALA A 10 21.14 1.27 2.87
CA ALA A 10 21.23 0.33 1.75
C ALA A 10 21.12 1.03 0.38
N TYR A 11 20.80 2.33 0.38
CA TYR A 11 20.73 3.15 -0.81
C TYR A 11 21.46 4.49 -0.68
N THR A 12 21.88 5.05 -1.82
CA THR A 12 22.39 6.41 -1.92
C THR A 12 21.22 7.38 -2.11
N ALA A 13 21.06 8.33 -1.19
CA ALA A 13 20.03 9.36 -1.25
C ALA A 13 20.47 10.54 -2.13
N GLN A 14 19.60 10.97 -3.04
CA GLN A 14 19.75 12.18 -3.84
C GLN A 14 18.69 13.21 -3.42
N THR A 15 19.13 14.29 -2.78
CA THR A 15 18.25 15.35 -2.26
C THR A 15 18.52 16.71 -2.90
N GLN A 16 19.43 16.77 -3.87
CA GLN A 16 19.80 17.99 -4.59
C GLN A 16 18.86 18.32 -5.76
N TYR A 17 17.83 17.49 -6.01
CA TYR A 17 16.89 17.66 -7.10
C TYR A 17 15.52 18.06 -6.57
N THR A 18 14.84 18.95 -7.28
CA THR A 18 13.49 19.41 -6.93
C THR A 18 12.63 19.46 -8.18
N SER A 19 11.44 18.87 -8.12
CA SER A 19 10.43 19.02 -9.16
C SER A 19 9.83 20.41 -9.15
N ARG A 20 9.54 20.92 -10.34
CA ARG A 20 8.78 22.17 -10.52
C ARG A 20 7.29 21.98 -10.23
N ASN A 21 6.81 20.72 -10.27
CA ASN A 21 5.40 20.39 -10.16
C ASN A 21 5.09 19.93 -8.73
N PHE A 22 4.85 20.86 -7.83
CA PHE A 22 4.32 20.57 -6.50
C PHE A 22 3.44 21.71 -6.03
N THR A 23 2.56 21.41 -5.08
CA THR A 23 1.76 22.41 -4.38
C THR A 23 2.36 22.62 -2.99
N PRO A 24 2.84 23.83 -2.66
CA PRO A 24 3.30 24.14 -1.31
C PRO A 24 2.24 23.84 -0.25
N ALA A 25 2.65 23.36 0.92
CA ALA A 25 1.73 22.96 2.00
C ALA A 25 0.61 23.98 2.28
N ALA A 26 0.96 25.26 2.33
CA ALA A 26 0.03 26.36 2.59
C ALA A 26 -1.04 26.56 1.49
N GLN A 27 -0.77 26.08 0.27
CA GLN A 27 -1.66 26.19 -0.88
C GLN A 27 -2.50 24.93 -1.10
N VAL A 28 -2.15 23.81 -0.46
CA VAL A 28 -2.85 22.52 -0.62
C VAL A 28 -4.37 22.60 -0.37
N PRO A 29 -4.87 23.28 0.69
CA PRO A 29 -6.32 23.45 0.87
C PRO A 29 -7.02 24.11 -0.32
N ALA A 30 -6.39 25.11 -0.93
CA ALA A 30 -6.97 25.84 -2.06
C ALA A 30 -6.95 25.02 -3.36
N VAL A 31 -5.93 24.17 -3.55
CA VAL A 31 -5.76 23.38 -4.77
C VAL A 31 -6.54 22.06 -4.72
N PHE A 32 -6.54 21.38 -3.57
CA PHE A 32 -7.09 20.03 -3.43
C PHE A 32 -8.32 19.96 -2.54
N GLY A 33 -8.78 21.08 -1.97
CA GLY A 33 -9.99 21.15 -1.13
C GLY A 33 -9.82 20.56 0.27
N MET A 34 -8.59 20.18 0.65
CA MET A 34 -8.26 19.60 1.95
C MET A 34 -6.82 19.93 2.35
N PRO A 35 -6.47 19.95 3.64
CA PRO A 35 -5.11 20.24 4.08
C PRO A 35 -4.13 19.14 3.70
N ARG A 36 -2.85 19.50 3.60
CA ARG A 36 -1.77 18.52 3.50
C ARG A 36 -1.74 17.73 4.80
N THR A 37 -1.92 16.43 4.69
CA THR A 37 -1.72 15.45 5.78
C THR A 37 -0.91 14.29 5.23
N ILE A 38 -0.22 13.52 6.06
CA ILE A 38 0.49 12.31 5.63
C ILE A 38 -0.17 11.14 6.34
N SER A 39 -1.11 10.48 5.66
CA SER A 39 -1.86 9.33 6.17
C SER A 39 -1.52 8.03 5.43
N GLY A 40 -0.64 8.06 4.44
CA GLY A 40 -0.26 6.86 3.69
C GLY A 40 0.86 7.08 2.70
N ILE A 41 1.29 6.00 2.06
CA ILE A 41 2.28 5.98 0.99
C ILE A 41 1.64 5.37 -0.24
N THR A 42 1.65 6.09 -1.37
CA THR A 42 1.17 5.55 -2.63
C THR A 42 2.35 5.01 -3.43
N ILE A 43 2.30 3.72 -3.76
CA ILE A 43 3.30 3.05 -4.58
C ILE A 43 2.90 3.19 -6.05
N HIS A 44 3.86 3.61 -6.85
CA HIS A 44 3.78 3.71 -8.30
C HIS A 44 4.91 2.92 -8.96
N HIS A 45 4.79 2.70 -10.26
CA HIS A 45 5.95 2.47 -11.10
C HIS A 45 6.07 3.58 -12.14
N TRP A 46 7.30 3.96 -12.49
CA TRP A 46 7.49 4.83 -13.63
C TRP A 46 7.37 4.04 -14.93
N GLY A 47 6.90 4.73 -15.98
CA GLY A 47 6.94 4.33 -17.39
C GLY A 47 7.10 2.84 -17.68
N SER A 48 8.22 2.47 -18.30
CA SER A 48 8.45 1.13 -18.86
C SER A 48 9.79 0.54 -18.42
N ASN A 49 9.89 -0.79 -18.46
CA ASN A 49 11.14 -1.51 -18.18
C ASN A 49 12.31 -0.98 -19.04
N GLY A 50 13.50 -0.93 -18.45
CA GLY A 50 14.73 -0.51 -19.10
C GLY A 50 14.96 1.01 -19.12
N GLN A 51 14.03 1.81 -18.59
CA GLN A 51 14.25 3.24 -18.45
C GLN A 51 15.29 3.56 -17.38
N ASP A 52 16.18 4.50 -17.69
CA ASP A 52 17.24 4.96 -16.80
C ASP A 52 16.70 5.88 -15.69
N PHE A 53 17.17 5.65 -14.47
CA PHE A 53 16.77 6.38 -13.27
C PHE A 53 16.97 7.89 -13.39
N ASP A 54 18.15 8.30 -13.85
CA ASP A 54 18.52 9.72 -13.91
C ASP A 54 17.64 10.43 -14.94
N ASN A 55 17.35 9.79 -16.07
CA ASN A 55 16.43 10.29 -17.08
C ASN A 55 14.99 10.44 -16.54
N VAL A 56 14.49 9.43 -15.83
CA VAL A 56 13.15 9.48 -15.21
C VAL A 56 13.09 10.60 -14.17
N ARG A 57 14.09 10.70 -13.29
CA ARG A 57 14.20 11.77 -12.29
C ARG A 57 14.25 13.14 -12.94
N ASN A 58 15.11 13.32 -13.94
CA ASN A 58 15.25 14.60 -14.63
C ASN A 58 13.92 14.99 -15.28
N TRP A 59 13.23 14.05 -15.93
CA TRP A 59 11.92 14.30 -16.51
C TRP A 59 10.86 14.66 -15.45
N LEU A 60 10.76 13.93 -14.35
CA LEU A 60 9.85 14.26 -13.24
C LEU A 60 10.19 15.62 -12.60
N CYS A 61 11.45 16.05 -12.69
CA CYS A 61 11.85 17.36 -12.20
C CYS A 61 11.50 18.52 -13.16
N THR A 62 11.58 18.30 -14.47
CA THR A 62 11.53 19.38 -15.47
C THR A 62 10.32 19.37 -16.40
N ASN A 63 9.45 18.36 -16.33
CA ASN A 63 8.28 18.27 -17.21
C ASN A 63 7.30 19.45 -17.01
N ASN A 64 6.53 19.77 -18.05
CA ASN A 64 5.55 20.86 -18.06
C ASN A 64 4.11 20.37 -17.84
N THR A 65 3.95 19.12 -17.39
CA THR A 65 2.65 18.55 -17.02
C THR A 65 2.50 18.60 -15.50
N PRO A 66 1.28 18.65 -14.97
CA PRO A 66 1.07 18.62 -13.53
C PRO A 66 1.26 17.18 -12.99
N THR A 67 2.48 16.66 -13.10
CA THR A 67 2.87 15.30 -12.72
C THR A 67 4.23 15.30 -12.03
N SER A 68 4.28 14.68 -10.86
CA SER A 68 5.47 14.51 -10.04
C SER A 68 5.26 13.41 -9.00
N ALA A 69 6.29 13.11 -8.23
CA ALA A 69 6.22 12.25 -7.05
C ALA A 69 7.08 12.85 -5.93
N HIS A 70 6.99 12.31 -4.70
CA HIS A 70 7.91 12.72 -3.64
C HIS A 70 9.25 12.03 -3.82
N TYR A 71 9.21 10.72 -4.08
CA TYR A 71 10.38 9.88 -4.21
C TYR A 71 10.40 9.13 -5.53
N ILE A 72 11.61 8.83 -6.00
CA ILE A 72 11.89 7.91 -7.09
C ILE A 72 12.89 6.89 -6.56
N ALA A 73 12.66 5.60 -6.79
CA ALA A 73 13.46 4.55 -6.18
C ALA A 73 13.77 3.39 -7.14
N GLN A 74 15.03 2.97 -7.14
CA GLN A 74 15.50 1.68 -7.66
C GLN A 74 16.53 1.08 -6.70
N ALA A 75 16.99 -0.12 -7.01
CA ALA A 75 18.12 -0.77 -6.35
C ALA A 75 19.28 0.20 -6.07
N GLY A 76 19.53 0.44 -4.78
CA GLY A 76 20.64 1.25 -4.27
C GLY A 76 20.51 2.76 -4.47
N LEU A 77 19.41 3.28 -5.03
CA LEU A 77 19.24 4.71 -5.31
C LEU A 77 17.83 5.20 -5.00
N VAL A 78 17.76 6.30 -4.24
CA VAL A 78 16.51 7.01 -3.98
C VAL A 78 16.72 8.50 -4.20
N ALA A 79 15.84 9.14 -4.98
CA ALA A 79 15.80 10.59 -5.15
C ALA A 79 14.55 11.15 -4.49
N CYS A 80 14.71 12.14 -3.59
CA CYS A 80 13.61 12.92 -3.06
C CYS A 80 13.49 14.20 -3.92
N ILE A 81 12.43 14.30 -4.72
CA ILE A 81 12.24 15.41 -5.67
C ILE A 81 11.09 16.36 -5.28
N VAL A 82 10.22 15.96 -4.34
CA VAL A 82 9.28 16.87 -3.68
C VAL A 82 9.36 16.59 -2.19
N ASP A 83 9.59 17.64 -1.38
CA ASP A 83 9.56 17.53 0.08
C ASP A 83 8.18 17.00 0.52
N PRO A 84 8.09 15.92 1.33
CA PRO A 84 6.82 15.38 1.82
C PRO A 84 5.91 16.38 2.53
N ALA A 85 6.45 17.50 3.05
CA ALA A 85 5.64 18.59 3.60
C ALA A 85 4.77 19.29 2.54
N ASN A 86 5.13 19.20 1.26
CA ASN A 86 4.34 19.68 0.12
C ASN A 86 3.55 18.53 -0.50
N ALA A 87 2.61 18.85 -1.40
CA ALA A 87 1.89 17.84 -2.17
C ALA A 87 2.50 17.67 -3.57
N ALA A 88 2.91 16.45 -3.90
CA ALA A 88 3.20 16.04 -5.27
C ALA A 88 1.91 15.73 -6.05
N TRP A 89 2.00 15.76 -7.39
CA TRP A 89 0.88 15.49 -8.28
C TRP A 89 1.02 14.09 -8.88
N HIS A 90 0.69 13.06 -8.10
CA HIS A 90 0.97 11.65 -8.45
C HIS A 90 -0.28 10.77 -8.54
N ALA A 91 -1.33 11.04 -7.76
CA ALA A 91 -2.42 10.08 -7.53
C ALA A 91 -3.52 10.14 -8.61
N GLY A 92 -3.58 11.21 -9.41
CA GLY A 92 -4.67 11.42 -10.37
C GLY A 92 -6.00 11.83 -9.72
N ASN A 93 -6.03 12.05 -8.40
CA ASN A 93 -7.15 12.68 -7.70
C ASN A 93 -6.65 13.58 -6.54
N PRO A 94 -7.47 14.55 -6.07
CA PRO A 94 -7.08 15.48 -5.01
C PRO A 94 -6.71 14.83 -3.68
N ARG A 95 -7.42 13.77 -3.27
CA ARG A 95 -7.21 13.11 -1.97
C ARG A 95 -5.85 12.44 -1.92
N GLY A 96 -5.54 11.55 -2.86
CA GLY A 96 -4.25 10.87 -2.89
C GLY A 96 -3.06 11.84 -2.98
N ASN A 97 -3.20 12.94 -3.75
CA ASN A 97 -2.18 14.00 -3.84
C ASN A 97 -1.97 14.74 -2.51
N ALA A 98 -3.05 15.06 -1.80
CA ALA A 98 -3.01 15.85 -0.56
C ALA A 98 -2.66 15.01 0.68
N THR A 99 -2.96 13.71 0.70
CA THR A 99 -2.88 12.88 1.91
C THR A 99 -1.76 11.85 1.91
N THR A 100 -1.08 11.59 0.80
CA THR A 100 -0.08 10.51 0.73
C THR A 100 1.30 10.97 0.26
N ILE A 101 2.29 10.09 0.44
CA ILE A 101 3.61 10.20 -0.16
C ILE A 101 3.66 9.27 -1.39
N GLY A 102 3.66 9.82 -2.60
CA GLY A 102 3.94 9.05 -3.82
C GLY A 102 5.41 8.64 -3.99
N ILE A 103 5.65 7.35 -4.26
CA ILE A 103 6.97 6.78 -4.62
C ILE A 103 6.88 6.18 -6.03
N GLU A 104 7.64 6.72 -6.97
CA GLU A 104 7.82 6.16 -8.32
C GLU A 104 8.91 5.10 -8.27
N CYS A 105 8.53 3.85 -8.45
CA CYS A 105 9.45 2.73 -8.33
C CYS A 105 9.86 2.20 -9.71
N ARG A 106 11.04 1.59 -9.79
CA ARG A 106 11.51 0.94 -11.00
C ARG A 106 10.55 -0.17 -11.42
N PRO A 107 10.03 -0.19 -12.68
CA PRO A 107 8.98 -1.13 -13.08
C PRO A 107 9.43 -2.59 -13.12
N GLU A 108 10.74 -2.85 -13.19
CA GLU A 108 11.30 -4.19 -13.12
C GLU A 108 11.09 -4.89 -11.77
N ALA A 109 10.92 -4.13 -10.67
CA ALA A 109 10.64 -4.65 -9.34
C ALA A 109 11.51 -5.85 -8.93
N THR A 110 12.84 -5.75 -9.13
CA THR A 110 13.78 -6.80 -8.71
C THR A 110 13.88 -6.88 -7.19
N ASP A 111 14.43 -7.96 -6.64
CA ASP A 111 14.61 -8.09 -5.19
C ASP A 111 15.41 -6.93 -4.56
N ALA A 112 16.43 -6.44 -5.27
CA ALA A 112 17.20 -5.28 -4.84
C ALA A 112 16.40 -3.97 -4.90
N ASP A 113 15.46 -3.84 -5.85
CA ASP A 113 14.51 -2.73 -5.88
C ASP A 113 13.58 -2.80 -4.65
N TYR A 114 13.03 -3.97 -4.34
CA TYR A 114 12.20 -4.20 -3.15
C TYR A 114 12.93 -3.86 -1.85
N GLU A 115 14.18 -4.29 -1.68
CA GLU A 115 14.99 -3.97 -0.50
C GLU A 115 15.15 -2.46 -0.32
N THR A 116 15.42 -1.75 -1.42
CA THR A 116 15.61 -0.29 -1.39
C THR A 116 14.31 0.44 -1.05
N VAL A 117 13.20 0.08 -1.70
CA VAL A 117 11.89 0.72 -1.44
C VAL A 117 11.37 0.37 -0.05
N ALA A 118 11.59 -0.86 0.42
CA ALA A 118 11.23 -1.27 1.78
C ALA A 118 11.99 -0.47 2.84
N GLU A 119 13.29 -0.23 2.64
CA GLU A 119 14.05 0.65 3.53
C GLU A 119 13.50 2.08 3.51
N LEU A 120 13.24 2.65 2.34
CA LEU A 120 12.62 3.98 2.23
C LEU A 120 11.29 4.04 2.99
N ILE A 121 10.42 3.04 2.83
CA ILE A 121 9.14 2.97 3.56
C ILE A 121 9.36 2.90 5.07
N ARG A 122 10.32 2.08 5.52
CA ARG A 122 10.69 2.00 6.95
C ARG A 122 11.12 3.36 7.50
N GLU A 123 11.85 4.15 6.72
CA GLU A 123 12.24 5.50 7.12
C GLU A 123 11.08 6.49 7.14
N LEU A 124 10.21 6.44 6.13
CA LEU A 124 9.00 7.25 6.10
C LEU A 124 8.10 6.93 7.30
N ARG A 125 7.97 5.65 7.66
CA ARG A 125 7.21 5.23 8.84
C ARG A 125 7.84 5.70 10.14
N ALA A 126 9.17 5.67 10.23
CA ALA A 126 9.88 6.22 11.38
C ALA A 126 9.68 7.75 11.51
N ALA A 127 9.52 8.47 10.39
CA ALA A 127 9.36 9.92 10.38
C ALA A 127 7.90 10.38 10.58
N TYR A 128 6.93 9.64 10.06
CA TYR A 128 5.53 10.10 9.94
C TYR A 128 4.50 9.17 10.60
N GLY A 129 4.92 8.10 11.28
CA GLY A 129 4.04 7.11 11.92
C GLY A 129 3.80 5.88 11.06
N ASP A 130 3.00 4.91 11.54
CA ASP A 130 2.73 3.70 10.78
C ASP A 130 1.79 3.99 9.59
N LEU A 131 2.40 4.29 8.44
CA LEU A 131 1.69 4.64 7.22
C LEU A 131 1.27 3.38 6.44
N PRO A 132 -0.02 3.19 6.11
CA PRO A 132 -0.46 2.16 5.17
C PRO A 132 0.06 2.41 3.75
N LEU A 133 0.15 1.33 2.95
CA LEU A 133 0.53 1.40 1.54
C LEU A 133 -0.71 1.32 0.65
N TYR A 134 -0.80 2.21 -0.34
CA TYR A 134 -1.85 2.22 -1.36
C TYR A 134 -1.24 2.00 -2.74
N PRO A 135 -1.81 1.13 -3.59
CA PRO A 135 -1.41 1.06 -4.98
C PRO A 135 -2.01 2.24 -5.76
N HIS A 136 -1.34 2.77 -6.78
CA HIS A 136 -1.89 3.90 -7.56
C HIS A 136 -3.30 3.64 -8.11
N LYS A 137 -3.59 2.40 -8.55
CA LYS A 137 -4.93 1.97 -9.00
C LYS A 137 -6.06 2.14 -7.98
N TYR A 138 -5.75 2.33 -6.69
CA TYR A 138 -6.75 2.71 -5.68
C TYR A 138 -7.32 4.12 -5.93
N TRP A 139 -6.50 5.00 -6.48
CA TRP A 139 -6.78 6.43 -6.63
C TRP A 139 -7.37 6.79 -7.98
N THR A 140 -7.03 6.04 -9.02
CA THR A 140 -7.45 6.32 -10.39
C THR A 140 -7.41 5.04 -11.24
N SER A 141 -8.12 5.02 -12.37
CA SER A 141 -8.12 3.87 -13.28
C SER A 141 -6.77 3.78 -14.01
N THR A 142 -5.89 2.89 -13.54
CA THR A 142 -4.55 2.69 -14.10
C THR A 142 -4.07 1.25 -13.85
N ALA A 143 -3.08 0.79 -14.63
CA ALA A 143 -2.36 -0.46 -14.39
C ALA A 143 -1.29 -0.33 -13.28
N CYS A 144 -0.94 0.90 -12.90
CA CYS A 144 0.03 1.20 -11.86
C CYS A 144 -0.45 0.65 -10.48
N PRO A 145 0.40 -0.03 -9.69
CA PRO A 145 1.86 -0.05 -9.74
C PRO A 145 2.49 -1.25 -10.49
N GLY A 146 1.76 -1.90 -11.39
CA GLY A 146 2.32 -2.97 -12.23
C GLY A 146 2.81 -4.15 -11.39
N ASN A 147 4.11 -4.47 -11.49
CA ASN A 147 4.73 -5.66 -10.87
C ASN A 147 4.95 -5.55 -9.35
N TRP A 148 4.65 -4.40 -8.75
CA TRP A 148 4.87 -4.17 -7.32
C TRP A 148 3.78 -4.83 -6.46
N ASP A 149 4.20 -5.81 -5.66
CA ASP A 149 3.44 -6.46 -4.60
C ASP A 149 3.61 -5.65 -3.31
N LEU A 150 2.55 -4.94 -2.93
CA LEU A 150 2.55 -4.09 -1.74
C LEU A 150 2.61 -4.88 -0.43
N ALA A 151 2.13 -6.12 -0.40
CA ALA A 151 2.19 -6.94 0.81
C ALA A 151 3.62 -7.41 1.05
N ARG A 152 4.31 -7.87 -0.01
CA ARG A 152 5.75 -8.17 0.05
C ARG A 152 6.53 -6.95 0.52
N LEU A 153 6.24 -5.80 -0.07
CA LEU A 153 6.93 -4.55 0.25
C LEU A 153 6.67 -4.11 1.71
N ASP A 154 5.43 -4.23 2.18
CA ASP A 154 5.05 -3.94 3.57
C ASP A 154 5.79 -4.85 4.56
N ALA A 155 5.83 -6.16 4.29
CA ALA A 155 6.51 -7.12 5.13
C ALA A 155 8.03 -6.86 5.21
N LEU A 156 8.66 -6.55 4.08
CA LEU A 156 10.07 -6.16 4.05
C LEU A 156 10.31 -4.87 4.86
N ALA A 157 9.44 -3.87 4.71
CA ALA A 157 9.58 -2.59 5.41
C ALA A 157 9.37 -2.71 6.93
N ARG A 158 8.48 -3.61 7.38
CA ARG A 158 8.26 -3.93 8.80
C ARG A 158 9.36 -4.81 9.40
N GLY A 159 10.27 -5.34 8.58
CA GLY A 159 11.30 -6.28 9.02
C GLY A 159 10.74 -7.67 9.35
N THR A 160 9.55 -8.01 8.86
CA THR A 160 8.86 -9.28 9.11
C THR A 160 9.13 -10.34 8.04
N VAL A 161 10.17 -10.18 7.23
CA VAL A 161 10.67 -11.24 6.34
C VAL A 161 12.03 -11.69 6.85
N THR A 162 12.03 -12.82 7.56
CA THR A 162 13.20 -13.70 7.56
C THR A 162 13.42 -14.18 6.14
N GLN A 163 14.49 -13.73 5.49
CA GLN A 163 15.10 -14.45 4.37
C GLN A 163 15.23 -15.93 4.79
N PRO A 164 14.86 -16.92 3.95
CA PRO A 164 14.80 -18.30 4.41
C PRO A 164 16.17 -18.81 4.88
N PRO A 165 16.32 -19.27 6.13
CA PRO A 165 17.37 -20.20 6.49
C PRO A 165 16.84 -21.63 6.39
N ALA A 166 17.75 -22.55 6.04
CA ALA A 166 17.50 -23.97 5.97
C ALA A 166 16.87 -24.58 7.25
N ILE A 167 16.03 -25.61 7.00
CA ILE A 167 15.50 -26.67 7.89
C ILE A 167 16.08 -26.72 9.32
N VAL A 168 15.27 -26.53 10.39
CA VAL A 168 15.02 -27.43 11.57
C VAL A 168 13.80 -26.95 12.43
N PRO A 169 13.23 -27.70 13.43
CA PRO A 169 11.79 -27.98 13.63
C PRO A 169 11.19 -27.29 14.91
N PRO A 170 9.92 -27.57 15.35
CA PRO A 170 9.10 -26.60 16.09
C PRO A 170 9.28 -26.64 17.62
N THR A 171 8.94 -25.52 18.28
CA THR A 171 8.62 -25.45 19.72
C THR A 171 7.40 -24.54 19.97
N PRO A 172 6.68 -24.73 21.10
CA PRO A 172 5.21 -24.84 21.13
C PRO A 172 4.43 -23.55 21.44
N ASP A 173 3.15 -23.63 21.09
CA ASP A 173 2.12 -22.59 21.08
C ASP A 173 1.91 -21.86 22.43
N VAL A 174 1.81 -20.53 22.33
CA VAL A 174 1.11 -19.70 23.32
C VAL A 174 -0.28 -19.39 22.76
N VAL A 175 -1.31 -20.00 23.36
CA VAL A 175 -2.72 -19.73 23.05
C VAL A 175 -3.14 -18.42 23.72
N THR A 176 -3.41 -17.38 22.93
CA THR A 176 -4.23 -16.23 23.34
C THR A 176 -5.68 -16.42 22.89
N PRO A 177 -6.68 -16.04 23.70
CA PRO A 177 -8.10 -16.29 23.41
C PRO A 177 -8.58 -15.47 22.21
N GLN A 178 -9.17 -16.16 21.23
CA GLN A 178 -9.70 -15.61 19.98
C GLN A 178 -11.09 -14.97 20.22
N PRO A 179 -11.31 -13.69 19.85
CA PRO A 179 -12.65 -13.09 19.88
C PRO A 179 -13.56 -13.76 18.84
N SER A 180 -14.82 -13.98 19.21
CA SER A 180 -15.80 -14.85 18.55
C SER A 180 -16.67 -14.15 17.49
N SER A 181 -16.13 -13.20 16.72
CA SER A 181 -16.81 -12.66 15.54
C SER A 181 -15.84 -12.63 14.36
N GLU A 182 -16.23 -13.26 13.23
CA GLU A 182 -15.52 -13.14 11.94
C GLU A 182 -15.69 -11.74 11.31
N ASP A 183 -16.41 -10.83 11.98
CA ASP A 183 -16.59 -9.45 11.53
C ASP A 183 -15.29 -8.65 11.59
N ILE A 184 -14.99 -7.90 10.53
CA ILE A 184 -13.80 -7.04 10.43
C ILE A 184 -14.16 -5.63 10.89
N GLN A 185 -13.33 -5.05 11.75
CA GLN A 185 -13.45 -3.65 12.17
C GLN A 185 -12.63 -2.75 11.24
N TRP A 186 -13.28 -1.78 10.61
CA TRP A 186 -12.68 -0.84 9.66
C TRP A 186 -12.82 0.60 10.15
N LEU A 187 -11.71 1.31 10.38
CA LEU A 187 -11.74 2.72 10.75
C LEU A 187 -11.83 3.58 9.49
N VAL A 188 -12.95 4.30 9.33
CA VAL A 188 -13.19 5.18 8.18
C VAL A 188 -12.25 6.37 8.20
N GLU A 189 -11.49 6.53 7.13
CA GLU A 189 -10.59 7.67 6.95
C GLU A 189 -11.24 8.81 6.16
N SER A 190 -10.61 9.99 6.21
CA SER A 190 -11.13 11.19 5.56
C SER A 190 -11.28 11.03 4.06
N GLY A 191 -12.52 11.02 3.56
CA GLY A 191 -12.85 10.94 2.14
C GLY A 191 -13.05 9.52 1.61
N GLU A 192 -13.15 8.52 2.47
CA GLU A 192 -13.61 7.19 2.08
C GLU A 192 -15.12 7.19 1.82
N THR A 193 -15.54 6.43 0.81
CA THR A 193 -16.94 6.05 0.62
C THR A 193 -17.14 4.60 1.03
N LEU A 194 -18.37 4.23 1.42
CA LEU A 194 -18.65 2.84 1.76
C LEU A 194 -18.40 1.90 0.58
N SER A 195 -18.59 2.37 -0.66
CA SER A 195 -18.23 1.64 -1.87
C SER A 195 -16.72 1.40 -2.02
N GLN A 196 -15.87 2.34 -1.60
CA GLN A 196 -14.41 2.15 -1.59
C GLN A 196 -13.98 1.16 -0.50
N VAL A 197 -14.63 1.21 0.67
CA VAL A 197 -14.39 0.25 1.76
C VAL A 197 -14.85 -1.16 1.36
N ALA A 198 -16.03 -1.29 0.75
CA ALA A 198 -16.55 -2.55 0.22
C ALA A 198 -15.63 -3.15 -0.86
N ALA A 199 -15.16 -2.30 -1.78
CA ALA A 199 -14.25 -2.71 -2.84
C ALA A 199 -12.86 -3.11 -2.34
N TYR A 200 -12.45 -2.65 -1.15
CA TYR A 200 -11.11 -2.93 -0.61
C TYR A 200 -10.84 -4.42 -0.43
N TYR A 201 -11.86 -5.18 -0.04
CA TYR A 201 -11.74 -6.61 0.24
C TYR A 201 -12.37 -7.50 -0.82
N ASN A 202 -12.85 -6.95 -1.95
CA ASN A 202 -13.71 -7.71 -2.87
C ASN A 202 -14.80 -8.51 -2.10
N GLY A 203 -15.32 -7.88 -1.03
CA GLY A 203 -16.13 -8.51 0.00
C GLY A 203 -17.61 -8.15 -0.13
N PRO A 204 -18.38 -8.15 0.97
CA PRO A 204 -19.78 -7.75 0.94
C PRO A 204 -19.96 -6.37 0.28
N SER A 205 -21.02 -6.22 -0.51
CA SER A 205 -21.42 -4.97 -1.14
C SER A 205 -21.58 -3.84 -0.12
N ALA A 206 -21.50 -2.59 -0.59
CA ALA A 206 -21.76 -1.42 0.26
C ALA A 206 -23.14 -1.53 0.93
N GLU A 207 -24.13 -2.09 0.23
CA GLU A 207 -25.45 -2.39 0.74
C GLU A 207 -25.44 -3.43 1.87
N GLU A 208 -24.68 -4.52 1.74
CA GLU A 208 -24.56 -5.56 2.79
C GLU A 208 -23.86 -5.02 4.05
N ILE A 209 -22.84 -4.17 3.88
CA ILE A 209 -22.18 -3.49 5.00
C ILE A 209 -23.14 -2.48 5.65
N ALA A 210 -23.96 -1.77 4.86
CA ALA A 210 -24.94 -0.82 5.37
C ALA A 210 -26.09 -1.50 6.15
N VAL A 211 -26.60 -2.63 5.64
CA VAL A 211 -27.69 -3.40 6.24
C VAL A 211 -27.27 -4.06 7.55
N ALA A 212 -26.02 -4.53 7.65
CA ALA A 212 -25.56 -5.28 8.82
C ALA A 212 -25.63 -4.52 10.16
N LYS A 213 -25.71 -3.17 10.13
CA LYS A 213 -25.83 -2.34 11.34
C LYS A 213 -26.73 -1.10 11.22
N GLY A 214 -27.52 -0.97 10.15
CA GLY A 214 -28.51 0.11 10.02
C GLY A 214 -27.94 1.47 9.59
N ILE A 215 -26.92 1.47 8.71
CA ILE A 215 -26.46 2.70 8.06
C ILE A 215 -27.51 3.05 6.99
N ALA A 216 -28.31 4.08 7.26
CA ALA A 216 -29.45 4.46 6.42
C ALA A 216 -29.04 5.05 5.05
N ASP A 217 -27.83 5.61 4.95
CA ASP A 217 -27.25 6.11 3.71
C ASP A 217 -25.79 5.64 3.59
N PRO A 218 -25.48 4.73 2.65
CA PRO A 218 -24.12 4.31 2.31
C PRO A 218 -23.13 5.44 2.00
N ASN A 219 -23.60 6.66 1.70
CA ASN A 219 -22.77 7.84 1.45
C ASN A 219 -22.49 8.67 2.72
N ALA A 220 -23.08 8.31 3.86
CA ALA A 220 -23.02 9.10 5.09
C ALA A 220 -21.99 8.62 6.12
N ILE A 221 -21.04 7.76 5.72
CA ILE A 221 -19.99 7.31 6.65
C ILE A 221 -19.11 8.49 7.08
N GLN A 222 -18.77 8.54 8.37
CA GLN A 222 -18.04 9.65 8.97
C GLN A 222 -16.58 9.27 9.22
N VAL A 223 -15.68 10.23 9.03
CA VAL A 223 -14.28 10.09 9.41
C VAL A 223 -14.16 9.70 10.88
N GLY A 224 -13.39 8.66 11.18
CA GLY A 224 -13.23 8.10 12.52
C GLY A 224 -14.34 7.13 12.94
N GLN A 225 -15.35 6.90 12.11
CA GLN A 225 -16.34 5.85 12.33
C GLN A 225 -15.69 4.48 12.18
N VAL A 226 -15.92 3.56 13.12
CA VAL A 226 -15.55 2.15 12.93
C VAL A 226 -16.73 1.43 12.28
N LEU A 227 -16.55 0.97 11.05
CA LEU A 227 -17.48 0.10 10.35
C LEU A 227 -17.22 -1.35 10.77
N THR A 228 -18.29 -2.11 10.89
CA THR A 228 -18.24 -3.57 11.04
C THR A 228 -18.57 -4.16 9.67
N ILE A 229 -17.58 -4.78 9.04
CA ILE A 229 -17.74 -5.49 7.77
C ILE A 229 -18.14 -6.93 8.11
N PRO A 230 -19.33 -7.40 7.70
CA PRO A 230 -19.79 -8.76 7.99
C PRO A 230 -18.82 -9.81 7.44
N GLY A 231 -18.48 -10.78 8.30
CA GLY A 231 -17.70 -11.95 7.90
C GLY A 231 -18.57 -13.19 7.59
N PRO A 232 -17.95 -14.28 7.10
CA PRO A 232 -16.54 -14.33 6.72
C PRO A 232 -16.30 -13.81 5.31
N LEU A 233 -15.13 -13.19 5.08
CA LEU A 233 -14.71 -12.83 3.73
C LEU A 233 -14.43 -14.09 2.91
N GLN A 234 -14.89 -14.12 1.66
CA GLN A 234 -14.69 -15.25 0.77
C GLN A 234 -13.98 -14.84 -0.51
N TRP A 235 -13.13 -15.72 -1.04
CA TRP A 235 -12.45 -15.55 -2.32
C TRP A 235 -12.72 -16.75 -3.22
N VAL A 236 -13.15 -16.51 -4.47
CA VAL A 236 -13.23 -17.55 -5.50
C VAL A 236 -11.91 -17.55 -6.27
N VAL A 237 -11.16 -18.65 -6.20
CA VAL A 237 -9.83 -18.77 -6.81
C VAL A 237 -9.95 -18.66 -8.33
N ASP A 238 -9.28 -17.68 -8.93
CA ASP A 238 -9.18 -17.51 -10.38
C ASP A 238 -7.96 -18.26 -10.95
N PRO A 239 -7.94 -18.58 -12.27
CA PRO A 239 -6.75 -19.13 -12.91
C PRO A 239 -5.52 -18.23 -12.73
N GLY A 240 -4.49 -18.73 -12.05
CA GLY A 240 -3.26 -18.00 -11.76
C GLY A 240 -3.14 -17.49 -10.33
N ASP A 241 -4.22 -17.58 -9.54
CA ASP A 241 -4.16 -17.31 -8.11
C ASP A 241 -3.28 -18.33 -7.39
N THR A 242 -2.62 -17.86 -6.34
CA THR A 242 -1.94 -18.68 -5.35
C THR A 242 -2.49 -18.36 -3.98
N LEU A 243 -2.40 -19.33 -3.05
CA LEU A 243 -2.86 -19.07 -1.69
C LEU A 243 -2.09 -17.89 -1.08
N SER A 244 -0.83 -17.74 -1.46
CA SER A 244 0.03 -16.62 -1.10
C SER A 244 -0.44 -15.27 -1.63
N SER A 245 -0.81 -15.16 -2.91
CA SER A 245 -1.28 -13.90 -3.50
C SER A 245 -2.62 -13.46 -2.90
N ILE A 246 -3.49 -14.41 -2.57
CA ILE A 246 -4.77 -14.14 -1.89
C ILE A 246 -4.52 -13.70 -0.44
N ALA A 247 -3.68 -14.41 0.32
CA ALA A 247 -3.37 -14.03 1.70
C ALA A 247 -2.75 -12.64 1.80
N ALA A 248 -1.85 -12.33 0.87
CA ALA A 248 -1.23 -11.03 0.72
C ALA A 248 -2.26 -9.91 0.51
N TYR A 249 -3.24 -10.12 -0.38
CA TYR A 249 -4.30 -9.15 -0.65
C TYR A 249 -5.11 -8.81 0.62
N TYR A 250 -5.33 -9.79 1.50
CA TYR A 250 -6.13 -9.63 2.72
C TYR A 250 -5.33 -9.37 4.00
N HIS A 251 -4.01 -9.22 3.89
CA HIS A 251 -3.08 -9.03 5.00
C HIS A 251 -3.20 -10.13 6.06
N VAL A 252 -3.23 -11.39 5.63
CA VAL A 252 -3.18 -12.60 6.48
C VAL A 252 -2.10 -13.56 5.98
N SER A 253 -1.71 -14.55 6.78
CA SER A 253 -0.78 -15.56 6.30
C SER A 253 -1.47 -16.60 5.41
N PRO A 254 -0.74 -17.20 4.45
CA PRO A 254 -1.29 -18.31 3.65
C PRO A 254 -1.69 -19.49 4.55
N ASP A 255 -0.93 -19.74 5.62
CA ASP A 255 -1.24 -20.74 6.65
C ASP A 255 -2.56 -20.44 7.38
N TYR A 256 -2.86 -19.16 7.65
CA TYR A 256 -4.13 -18.76 8.27
C TYR A 256 -5.33 -19.14 7.39
N ILE A 257 -5.24 -18.83 6.09
CA ILE A 257 -6.26 -19.25 5.12
C ILE A 257 -6.26 -20.77 4.97
N ALA A 258 -5.08 -21.41 4.92
CA ALA A 258 -4.96 -22.85 4.76
C ALA A 258 -5.64 -23.60 5.91
N GLN A 259 -5.41 -23.17 7.14
CA GLN A 259 -6.01 -23.74 8.34
C GLN A 259 -7.53 -23.56 8.35
N ARG A 260 -8.04 -22.37 8.00
CA ARG A 260 -9.47 -22.09 7.87
C ARG A 260 -10.18 -22.96 6.82
N ASN A 261 -9.46 -23.32 5.76
CA ASN A 261 -10.01 -24.03 4.61
C ASN A 261 -9.61 -25.50 4.53
N GLY A 262 -8.90 -26.03 5.54
CA GLY A 262 -8.41 -27.41 5.53
C GLY A 262 -7.41 -27.72 4.41
N ILE A 263 -6.71 -26.71 3.87
CA ILE A 263 -5.73 -26.86 2.79
C ILE A 263 -4.43 -27.39 3.37
N LYS A 264 -3.98 -28.55 2.89
CA LYS A 264 -2.71 -29.18 3.32
C LYS A 264 -1.51 -28.78 2.46
N ASN A 265 -1.76 -28.49 1.19
CA ASN A 265 -0.72 -28.09 0.24
C ASN A 265 -0.96 -26.62 -0.14
N LEU A 266 -0.19 -25.72 0.46
CA LEU A 266 -0.30 -24.27 0.24
C LEU A 266 0.01 -23.86 -1.21
N ASN A 267 0.74 -24.69 -1.96
CA ASN A 267 1.08 -24.43 -3.35
C ASN A 267 0.01 -24.90 -4.34
N TYR A 268 -1.11 -25.42 -3.85
CA TYR A 268 -2.18 -25.94 -4.69
C TYR A 268 -3.56 -25.50 -4.20
N ILE A 269 -4.16 -24.60 -4.97
CA ILE A 269 -5.57 -24.22 -4.87
C ILE A 269 -6.19 -24.32 -6.28
N PRO A 270 -7.24 -25.12 -6.50
CA PRO A 270 -7.89 -25.21 -7.80
C PRO A 270 -8.67 -23.93 -8.12
N ALA A 271 -8.64 -23.51 -9.39
CA ALA A 271 -9.55 -22.47 -9.86
C ALA A 271 -11.01 -22.88 -9.63
N GLY A 272 -11.84 -21.92 -9.22
CA GLY A 272 -13.22 -22.10 -8.79
C GLY A 272 -13.39 -22.55 -7.33
N GLN A 273 -12.30 -22.82 -6.59
CA GLN A 273 -12.39 -23.09 -5.15
C GLN A 273 -12.81 -21.82 -4.40
N VAL A 274 -13.74 -21.92 -3.47
CA VAL A 274 -14.08 -20.82 -2.55
C VAL A 274 -13.27 -20.96 -1.27
N LEU A 275 -12.55 -19.91 -0.89
CA LEU A 275 -11.73 -19.84 0.31
C LEU A 275 -12.36 -18.88 1.33
N THR A 276 -12.48 -19.32 2.58
CA THR A 276 -12.81 -18.51 3.75
C THR A 276 -11.56 -17.78 4.21
N ILE A 277 -11.56 -16.47 4.13
CA ILE A 277 -10.36 -15.64 4.28
C ILE A 277 -10.22 -15.07 5.67
N LYS A 278 -11.28 -14.49 6.24
CA LYS A 278 -11.33 -13.86 7.56
C LYS A 278 -12.70 -14.00 8.16
#